data_AF-A0A2T2VST5-F1
#
_entry.id   AF-A0A2T2VST5-F1
#
_cell.length_a   1.000
_cell.length_b   1.000
_cell.length_c   1.000
_cell.angle_alpha   90.00
_cell.angle_beta   90.00
_cell.angle_gamma   90.00
#
_symmetry.space_group_name_H-M   'P 1'
#
loop_
_entity.id
_entity.type
_entity.pdbx_description
1 polymer ?
#
loop_
_entity_poly.entity_id
_entity_poly.type
_entity_poly.pdbx_seq_one_letter_code
_entity_poly.pdbx_strand_id
1 'polypeptide(L)'
;MRDRIHPSWENIIKNSTEAPYFDALTVFVEEEYKSMSCYPESDAIFAAFDLCPLNEVKVVLLGQDPYHGPGQAQGLSFSVPEGVKHPPSLVNIFKEIES
;
A
#
# COMPACT_ATOMS: atom_id res chain seq x y z
N MET A 1 -11.62 6.30 -3.96
CA MET A 1 -10.29 5.79 -3.53
C MET A 1 -10.07 5.75 -2.01
N ARG A 2 -10.66 6.65 -1.20
CA ARG A 2 -10.38 6.76 0.25
C ARG A 2 -11.23 5.85 1.15
N ASP A 3 -12.20 5.14 0.60
CA ASP A 3 -13.26 4.44 1.37
C ASP A 3 -12.76 3.19 2.13
N ARG A 4 -11.45 2.91 2.10
CA ARG A 4 -10.82 1.74 2.71
C ARG A 4 -9.64 2.11 3.62
N ILE A 5 -9.76 3.21 4.34
CA ILE A 5 -8.84 3.56 5.43
C ILE A 5 -9.59 3.33 6.74
N HIS A 6 -9.00 2.56 7.66
CA HIS A 6 -9.67 2.31 8.93
C HIS A 6 -9.91 3.65 9.69
N PRO A 7 -11.10 3.89 10.27
CA PRO A 7 -11.50 5.20 10.81
C PRO A 7 -10.54 5.77 11.87
N SER A 8 -9.82 4.91 12.59
CA SER A 8 -8.79 5.32 13.55
C SER A 8 -7.70 6.22 12.96
N TRP A 9 -7.49 6.17 11.63
CA TRP A 9 -6.48 6.96 10.93
C TRP A 9 -6.98 8.32 10.47
N GLU A 10 -8.29 8.56 10.39
CA GLU A 10 -8.86 9.78 9.78
C GLU A 10 -8.27 11.05 10.36
N ASN A 11 -8.23 11.17 11.69
CA ASN A 11 -7.76 12.38 12.36
C ASN A 11 -6.29 12.70 12.06
N ILE A 12 -5.42 11.70 11.92
CA ILE A 12 -3.98 11.92 11.72
C ILE A 12 -3.65 12.23 10.26
N ILE A 13 -4.43 11.70 9.31
CA ILE A 13 -4.21 11.93 7.87
C ILE A 13 -5.04 13.08 7.29
N LYS A 14 -6.00 13.63 8.06
CA LYS A 14 -6.95 14.65 7.61
C LYS A 14 -6.28 15.81 6.90
N ASN A 15 -5.29 16.42 7.53
CA ASN A 15 -4.60 17.60 6.97
C ASN A 15 -3.94 17.29 5.61
N SER A 16 -3.41 16.08 5.43
CA SER A 16 -2.80 15.66 4.17
C SER A 16 -3.86 15.34 3.11
N THR A 17 -4.94 14.66 3.50
CA THR A 17 -6.00 14.22 2.58
C THR A 17 -6.96 15.32 2.15
N GLU A 18 -7.05 16.42 2.91
CA GLU A 18 -7.79 17.64 2.56
C GLU A 18 -6.91 18.70 1.87
N ALA A 19 -5.60 18.46 1.73
CA ALA A 19 -4.71 19.39 1.07
C ALA A 19 -4.89 19.34 -0.46
N PRO A 20 -4.77 20.49 -1.17
CA PRO A 20 -4.98 20.55 -2.62
C PRO A 20 -4.08 19.61 -3.44
N TYR A 21 -2.87 19.31 -2.94
CA TYR A 21 -1.95 18.40 -3.63
C TYR A 21 -2.48 16.96 -3.66
N PHE A 22 -3.27 16.56 -2.64
CA PHE A 22 -3.79 15.20 -2.53
C PHE A 22 -4.97 14.99 -3.48
N ASP A 23 -5.80 16.00 -3.66
CA ASP A 23 -6.86 15.97 -4.67
C ASP A 23 -6.26 15.88 -6.09
N ALA A 24 -5.23 16.70 -6.38
CA ALA A 24 -4.51 16.63 -7.65
C ALA A 24 -3.86 15.25 -7.87
N LEU A 25 -3.25 14.68 -6.82
CA LEU A 25 -2.68 13.33 -6.87
C LEU A 25 -3.75 12.26 -7.11
N THR A 26 -4.91 12.38 -6.46
CA THR A 26 -6.02 11.42 -6.63
C THR A 26 -6.50 11.41 -8.08
N VAL A 27 -6.71 12.59 -8.67
CA VAL A 27 -7.12 12.71 -10.08
C VAL A 27 -6.06 12.11 -11.00
N PHE A 28 -4.78 12.46 -10.81
CA PHE A 28 -3.68 11.91 -11.60
C PHE A 28 -3.64 10.37 -11.54
N VAL A 29 -3.71 9.80 -10.33
CA VAL A 29 -3.67 8.34 -10.17
C VAL A 29 -4.91 7.70 -10.81
N GLU A 30 -6.11 8.23 -10.60
CA GLU A 30 -7.34 7.69 -11.22
C GLU A 30 -7.31 7.74 -12.76
N GLU A 31 -6.65 8.73 -13.35
CA GLU A 31 -6.43 8.80 -14.79
C GLU A 31 -5.43 7.74 -15.27
N GLU A 32 -4.34 7.52 -14.55
CA GLU A 32 -3.35 6.48 -14.87
C GLU A 32 -3.95 5.06 -14.82
N TYR A 33 -4.79 4.75 -13.81
CA TYR A 33 -5.49 3.46 -13.74
C TYR A 33 -6.45 3.22 -14.91
N LYS A 34 -6.92 4.29 -15.60
CA LYS A 34 -7.76 4.17 -16.80
C LYS A 34 -6.94 4.01 -18.08
N SER A 35 -5.70 4.49 -18.10
CA SER A 35 -4.86 4.58 -19.30
C SER A 35 -3.83 3.45 -19.40
N MET A 36 -3.36 2.91 -18.27
CA MET A 36 -2.29 1.93 -18.23
C MET A 36 -2.43 0.94 -17.06
N SER A 37 -1.57 -0.08 -17.06
CA SER A 37 -1.47 -1.03 -15.95
C SER A 37 -0.76 -0.38 -14.76
N CYS A 38 -1.53 -0.10 -13.71
CA CYS A 38 -1.03 0.37 -12.43
C CYS A 38 -1.17 -0.73 -11.37
N TYR A 39 -0.28 -0.71 -10.38
CA TYR A 39 -0.29 -1.67 -9.26
C TYR A 39 -0.17 -0.93 -7.92
N PRO A 40 -0.75 -1.44 -6.83
CA PRO A 40 -1.63 -2.63 -6.74
C PRO A 40 -2.99 -2.39 -7.43
N GLU A 41 -3.97 -3.29 -7.29
CA GLU A 41 -5.34 -2.92 -7.66
C GLU A 41 -5.79 -1.67 -6.89
N SER A 42 -6.60 -0.81 -7.52
CA SER A 42 -6.95 0.51 -6.96
C SER A 42 -7.61 0.44 -5.58
N ASP A 43 -8.28 -0.66 -5.26
CA ASP A 43 -8.94 -0.90 -3.98
C ASP A 43 -7.99 -1.42 -2.88
N ALA A 44 -6.76 -1.79 -3.25
CA ALA A 44 -5.72 -2.26 -2.34
C ALA A 44 -4.68 -1.19 -2.01
N ILE A 45 -4.73 0.01 -2.62
CA ILE A 45 -3.75 1.09 -2.39
C ILE A 45 -3.57 1.41 -0.90
N PHE A 46 -4.64 1.38 -0.11
CA PHE A 46 -4.63 1.68 1.32
C PHE A 46 -4.72 0.44 2.23
N ALA A 47 -4.48 -0.77 1.71
CA ALA A 47 -4.66 -2.03 2.45
C ALA A 47 -3.91 -2.05 3.80
N ALA A 48 -2.70 -1.49 3.87
CA ALA A 48 -1.95 -1.38 5.14
C ALA A 48 -2.72 -0.61 6.24
N PHE A 49 -3.41 0.47 5.87
CA PHE A 49 -4.16 1.32 6.79
C PHE A 49 -5.55 0.74 7.11
N ASP A 50 -6.11 -0.07 6.21
CA ASP A 50 -7.36 -0.81 6.45
C ASP A 50 -7.14 -1.96 7.45
N LEU A 51 -6.07 -2.74 7.24
CA LEU A 51 -5.79 -3.96 8.01
C LEU A 51 -5.28 -3.70 9.43
N CYS A 52 -4.66 -2.55 9.69
CA CYS A 52 -4.08 -2.25 11.00
C CYS A 52 -4.64 -0.92 11.53
N PRO A 53 -5.56 -0.93 12.51
CA PRO A 53 -5.98 0.27 13.21
C PRO A 53 -4.81 0.99 13.87
N LEU A 54 -4.83 2.32 13.88
CA LEU A 54 -3.73 3.17 14.38
C LEU A 54 -3.32 2.81 15.83
N ASN A 55 -4.29 2.50 16.68
CA ASN A 55 -4.05 2.14 18.08
C ASN A 55 -3.45 0.74 18.28
N GLU A 56 -3.43 -0.09 17.24
CA GLU A 56 -2.82 -1.43 17.26
C GLU A 56 -1.42 -1.45 16.63
N VAL A 57 -1.00 -0.35 16.00
CA VAL A 57 0.34 -0.22 15.40
C VAL A 57 1.40 -0.34 16.49
N LYS A 58 2.32 -1.30 16.30
CA LYS A 58 3.49 -1.50 17.17
C LYS A 58 4.82 -1.34 16.44
N VAL A 59 4.83 -1.71 15.15
CA VAL A 59 6.01 -1.69 14.29
C VAL A 59 5.59 -1.15 12.94
N VAL A 60 6.45 -0.32 12.33
CA VAL A 60 6.26 0.20 10.97
C VAL A 60 7.41 -0.30 10.12
N LEU A 61 7.08 -1.09 9.09
CA LEU A 61 8.02 -1.50 8.05
C LEU A 61 7.81 -0.58 6.83
N LEU A 62 8.83 0.22 6.52
CA LEU A 62 8.79 1.13 5.38
C LEU A 62 9.42 0.47 4.15
N GLY A 63 8.62 0.28 3.11
CA GLY A 63 9.10 -0.05 1.76
C GLY A 63 9.35 1.21 0.92
N GLN A 64 9.81 1.02 -0.31
CA GLN A 64 10.05 2.11 -1.27
C GLN A 64 8.83 2.32 -2.17
N ASP A 65 8.52 1.33 -3.01
CA ASP A 65 7.45 1.34 -3.99
C ASP A 65 6.77 -0.04 -4.07
N PRO A 66 5.53 -0.12 -4.59
CA PRO A 66 4.87 -1.40 -4.83
C PRO A 66 5.65 -2.24 -5.85
N TYR A 67 5.51 -3.57 -5.75
CA TYR A 67 5.99 -4.45 -6.82
C TYR A 67 5.32 -4.12 -8.16
N HIS A 68 6.12 -4.04 -9.22
CA HIS A 68 5.67 -3.64 -10.56
C HIS A 68 5.23 -4.83 -11.45
N GLY A 69 5.32 -6.06 -10.95
CA GLY A 69 4.89 -7.25 -11.69
C GLY A 69 3.39 -7.52 -11.53
N PRO A 70 2.71 -8.04 -12.58
CA PRO A 70 1.29 -8.38 -12.50
C PRO A 70 0.99 -9.31 -11.31
N GLY A 71 0.00 -8.94 -10.50
CA GLY A 71 -0.46 -9.73 -9.34
C GLY A 71 0.50 -9.78 -8.15
N GLN A 72 1.59 -9.01 -8.14
CA GLN A 72 2.55 -9.03 -7.03
C GLN A 72 2.18 -8.07 -5.90
N ALA A 73 1.82 -6.83 -6.21
CA ALA A 73 1.53 -5.83 -5.19
C ALA A 73 0.11 -6.00 -4.62
N GLN A 74 0.00 -5.96 -3.29
CA GLN A 74 -1.27 -6.08 -2.56
C GLN A 74 -1.47 -4.97 -1.51
N GLY A 75 -0.79 -3.83 -1.67
CA GLY A 75 -0.92 -2.70 -0.74
C GLY A 75 -0.19 -2.86 0.59
N LEU A 76 0.74 -3.81 0.66
CA LEU A 76 1.56 -4.11 1.84
C LEU A 76 3.04 -4.17 1.44
N SER A 77 3.91 -3.47 2.17
CA SER A 77 5.35 -3.43 1.88
C SER A 77 5.96 -4.84 1.89
N PHE A 78 6.76 -5.18 0.89
CA PHE A 78 7.45 -6.48 0.70
C PHE A 78 6.55 -7.70 0.53
N SER A 79 5.24 -7.58 0.73
CA SER A 79 4.31 -8.70 0.73
C SER A 79 3.80 -9.01 -0.67
N VAL A 80 3.52 -10.29 -0.95
CA VAL A 80 2.89 -10.77 -2.19
C VAL A 80 1.72 -11.71 -1.87
N PRO A 81 0.70 -11.83 -2.73
CA PRO A 81 -0.40 -12.77 -2.55
C PRO A 81 0.07 -14.23 -2.47
N GLU A 82 -0.75 -15.09 -1.87
CA GLU A 82 -0.49 -16.53 -1.82
C GLU A 82 -0.37 -17.13 -3.22
N GLY A 83 0.57 -18.06 -3.39
CA GLY A 83 0.88 -18.68 -4.68
C GLY A 83 1.76 -17.84 -5.61
N VAL A 84 2.03 -16.57 -5.28
CA VAL A 84 2.97 -15.73 -6.03
C VAL A 84 4.40 -16.00 -5.55
N LYS A 85 5.32 -16.20 -6.50
CA LYS A 85 6.73 -16.41 -6.19
C LYS A 85 7.30 -15.20 -5.43
N HIS A 86 7.95 -15.47 -4.30
CA HIS A 86 8.59 -14.45 -3.49
C HIS A 86 9.65 -13.66 -4.29
N PRO A 87 9.58 -12.31 -4.29
CA PRO A 87 10.61 -11.46 -4.87
C PRO A 87 11.92 -11.55 -4.09
N PRO A 88 13.07 -11.20 -4.70
CA PRO A 88 14.39 -11.31 -4.06
C PRO A 88 14.47 -10.62 -2.69
N SER A 89 13.86 -9.44 -2.54
CA SER A 89 13.83 -8.71 -1.27
C SER A 89 13.11 -9.48 -0.17
N LEU A 90 11.95 -10.08 -0.47
CA LEU A 90 11.20 -10.88 0.51
C LEU A 90 11.94 -12.17 0.88
N VAL A 91 12.61 -12.81 -0.08
CA VAL A 91 13.48 -13.96 0.18
C VAL A 91 14.61 -13.58 1.14
N ASN A 92 15.23 -12.40 0.97
CA ASN A 92 16.28 -11.94 1.87
C ASN A 92 15.76 -11.61 3.26
N ILE A 93 14.55 -11.05 3.38
CA ILE A 93 13.90 -10.83 4.68
C ILE A 93 13.70 -12.17 5.41
N PHE A 94 13.20 -13.21 4.73
CA PHE A 94 13.03 -14.53 5.36
C PHE A 94 14.36 -15.15 5.79
N LYS A 95 15.43 -15.00 5.01
CA LYS A 95 16.77 -15.47 5.42
C LYS A 95 17.28 -14.78 6.67
N GLU A 96 17.08 -13.47 6.80
CA GLU A 96 17.48 -12.71 7.99
C GLU A 96 16.66 -13.11 9.22
N ILE A 97 15.37 -13.43 9.06
CA ILE A 97 14.52 -13.95 10.14
C ILE A 97 15.02 -15.31 10.66
N GLU A 98 15.62 -16.13 9.80
CA GLU A 98 16.15 -17.46 10.13
C GLU A 98 17.60 -17.46 10.64
N SER A 99 18.26 -16.29 10.71
CA SER A 99 19.67 -16.15 11.11
C SER A 99 19.85 -16.03 12.62
#